data_AF-A0A3A0EKJ6-F1
#
_entry.id   AF-A0A3A0EKJ6-F1
#
_cell.length_a   1.000
_cell.length_b   1.000
_cell.length_c   1.000
_cell.angle_alpha   90.00
_cell.angle_beta   90.00
_cell.angle_gamma   90.00
#
_symmetry.space_group_name_H-M   'P 1'
#
loop_
_entity.id
_entity.type
_entity.pdbx_description
1 polymer ?
#
loop_
_entity_poly.entity_id
_entity_poly.type
_entity_poly.pdbx_seq_one_letter_code
_entity_poly.pdbx_strand_id
1 'polypeptide(L)'
;MLAYVALVGVFWGGWPLVARAAGPTGATGTLVLVLVSLAPVAALAFGSGIALPGGAALGWLALAGLMNGAGLVVFHLLATDRSIEVSAVVPAVDTAMLLVTAAGGIALFGEALTLQKGLGIASLLLGIALLRPGA
;
A
#
# COMPACT_ATOMS: atom_id res chain seq x y z
N MET A 1 -3.80 6.68 17.40
CA MET A 1 -2.89 5.75 16.70
C MET A 1 -3.61 4.46 16.27
N LEU A 2 -4.15 3.65 17.18
CA LEU A 2 -4.81 2.38 16.84
C LEU A 2 -6.00 2.52 15.87
N ALA A 3 -6.81 3.58 16.01
CA ALA A 3 -7.93 3.83 15.09
C ALA A 3 -7.46 4.08 13.64
N TYR A 4 -6.36 4.81 13.43
CA TYR A 4 -5.80 5.02 12.09
C TYR A 4 -5.27 3.72 11.50
N VAL A 5 -4.59 2.89 12.31
CA VAL A 5 -4.13 1.57 11.88
C VAL A 5 -5.30 0.69 11.47
N ALA A 6 -6.38 0.68 12.24
CA ALA A 6 -7.59 -0.08 11.92
C ALA A 6 -8.25 0.40 10.62
N LEU A 7 -8.40 1.72 10.44
CA LEU A 7 -8.96 2.29 9.22
C LEU A 7 -8.11 1.96 8.00
N VAL A 8 -6.78 2.13 8.09
CA VAL A 8 -5.87 1.74 7.02
C VAL A 8 -6.01 0.24 6.74
N GLY A 9 -6.00 -0.63 7.76
CA GLY A 9 -6.16 -2.06 7.57
C GLY A 9 -7.46 -2.45 6.86
N VAL A 10 -8.59 -1.84 7.24
CA VAL A 10 -9.89 -2.12 6.62
C VAL A 10 -9.95 -1.62 5.18
N PHE A 11 -9.59 -0.37 4.92
CA PHE A 11 -9.73 0.20 3.58
C PHE A 11 -8.62 -0.27 2.63
N TRP A 12 -7.37 -0.35 3.10
CA TRP A 12 -6.24 -0.83 2.31
C TRP A 12 -6.34 -2.32 2.02
N GLY A 13 -6.67 -3.14 3.02
CA GLY A 13 -6.86 -4.59 2.83
C GLY A 13 -8.17 -4.95 2.12
N GLY A 14 -9.20 -4.10 2.22
CA GLY A 14 -10.53 -4.36 1.67
C GLY A 14 -10.68 -3.98 0.19
N TRP A 15 -10.07 -2.88 -0.26
CA TRP A 15 -10.27 -2.42 -1.64
C TRP A 15 -9.87 -3.43 -2.72
N PRO A 16 -8.81 -4.27 -2.59
CA PRO A 16 -8.47 -5.26 -3.60
C PRO A 16 -9.58 -6.31 -3.78
N LEU A 17 -10.29 -6.66 -2.69
CA LEU A 17 -11.42 -7.59 -2.72
C LEU A 17 -12.60 -7.00 -3.51
N VAL A 18 -12.88 -5.71 -3.31
CA VAL A 18 -13.93 -4.99 -4.05
C VAL A 18 -13.53 -4.82 -5.52
N ALA A 19 -12.29 -4.43 -5.80
CA ALA A 19 -11.77 -4.28 -7.16
C ALA A 19 -11.83 -5.59 -7.94
N ARG A 20 -11.51 -6.73 -7.30
CA ARG A 20 -11.60 -8.07 -7.91
C ARG A 20 -13.01 -8.41 -8.42
N ALA A 21 -14.05 -7.90 -7.77
CA ALA A 21 -15.44 -8.10 -8.22
C ALA A 21 -15.71 -7.46 -9.59
N ALA A 22 -14.99 -6.38 -9.95
CA ALA A 22 -15.09 -5.75 -11.26
C ALA A 22 -14.36 -6.53 -12.38
N GLY A 23 -13.52 -7.51 -12.03
CA GLY A 23 -12.74 -8.29 -12.99
C GLY A 23 -11.57 -7.53 -13.63
N PRO A 24 -10.91 -8.13 -14.64
CA PRO A 24 -9.72 -7.56 -15.26
C PRO A 24 -10.09 -6.33 -16.08
N THR A 25 -9.68 -5.17 -15.60
CA THR A 25 -9.99 -3.85 -16.19
C THR A 25 -8.76 -3.11 -16.69
N GLY A 26 -7.58 -3.74 -16.62
CA GLY A 26 -6.31 -3.15 -17.03
C GLY A 26 -5.95 -1.86 -16.27
N ALA A 27 -5.06 -1.06 -16.85
CA ALA A 27 -4.67 0.25 -16.29
C ALA A 27 -5.84 1.26 -16.24
N THR A 28 -6.86 1.07 -17.08
CA THR A 28 -8.07 1.92 -17.06
C THR A 28 -8.88 1.75 -15.78
N GLY A 29 -8.90 0.53 -15.20
CA GLY A 29 -9.50 0.33 -13.88
C GLY A 29 -8.78 1.10 -12.78
N THR A 30 -7.45 1.12 -12.82
CA THR A 30 -6.64 1.93 -11.90
C THR A 30 -6.92 3.43 -12.05
N LEU A 31 -7.09 3.92 -13.28
CA LEU A 31 -7.46 5.32 -13.51
C LEU A 31 -8.79 5.67 -12.84
N VAL A 32 -9.81 4.81 -12.97
CA VAL A 32 -11.11 5.01 -12.30
C VAL A 32 -10.95 5.00 -10.78
N LEU A 33 -10.18 4.07 -10.21
CA LEU A 33 -9.88 4.03 -8.77
C LEU A 33 -9.25 5.34 -8.30
N VAL A 34 -8.24 5.84 -9.01
CA VAL A 34 -7.58 7.12 -8.69
C VAL A 34 -8.58 8.26 -8.73
N LEU A 35 -9.31 8.42 -9.84
CA LEU A 35 -10.26 9.52 -10.02
C LEU A 35 -11.34 9.56 -8.93
N VAL A 36 -11.88 8.40 -8.56
CA VAL A 36 -12.88 8.31 -7.48
C VAL A 36 -12.25 8.56 -6.11
N SER A 37 -11.02 8.08 -5.87
CA SER A 37 -10.31 8.30 -4.60
C SER A 37 -9.87 9.75 -4.37
N LEU A 38 -9.80 10.58 -5.42
CA LEU A 38 -9.53 12.01 -5.27
C LEU A 38 -10.61 12.73 -4.47
N ALA A 39 -11.87 12.29 -4.50
CA ALA A 39 -12.95 12.95 -3.77
C ALA A 39 -12.74 12.98 -2.25
N PRO A 40 -12.54 11.83 -1.55
CA PRO A 40 -12.25 11.85 -0.12
C PRO A 40 -10.92 12.52 0.21
N VAL A 41 -9.90 12.39 -0.64
CA VAL A 41 -8.60 13.04 -0.44
C VAL A 41 -8.74 14.56 -0.51
N ALA A 42 -9.41 15.09 -1.52
CA ALA A 42 -9.64 16.53 -1.69
C ALA A 42 -10.50 17.09 -0.55
N ALA A 43 -11.56 16.38 -0.16
CA ALA A 43 -12.42 16.79 0.95
C ALA A 43 -11.62 16.96 2.25
N LEU A 44 -10.73 16.01 2.58
CA LEU A 44 -9.89 16.10 3.77
C LEU A 44 -8.78 17.15 3.63
N ALA A 45 -8.14 17.24 2.46
CA ALA A 45 -7.07 18.21 2.22
C ALA A 45 -7.59 19.65 2.40
N PHE A 46 -8.68 20.01 1.74
CA PHE A 46 -9.26 21.35 1.81
C PHE A 46 -10.06 21.61 3.10
N GLY A 47 -10.62 20.56 3.72
CA GLY A 47 -11.34 20.66 4.99
C GLY A 47 -10.44 20.78 6.22
N SER A 48 -9.17 20.42 6.13
CA SER A 48 -8.24 20.41 7.28
C SER A 48 -7.72 21.79 7.70
N GLY A 49 -7.79 22.79 6.82
CA GLY A 49 -7.20 24.11 7.05
C GLY A 49 -5.66 24.13 7.10
N ILE A 50 -5.00 23.02 6.77
CA ILE A 50 -3.53 22.92 6.73
C ILE A 50 -3.02 23.65 5.49
N ALA A 51 -1.96 24.45 5.67
CA ALA A 51 -1.32 25.17 4.57
C ALA A 51 -0.74 24.23 3.49
N LEU A 52 -0.71 24.70 2.26
CA LEU A 52 -0.12 23.94 1.15
C LEU A 52 1.37 23.65 1.41
N PRO A 53 1.89 22.48 0.97
CA PRO A 53 3.30 22.16 1.10
C PRO A 53 4.20 23.16 0.36
N GLY A 54 5.34 23.51 0.95
CA GLY A 54 6.36 24.32 0.29
C GLY A 54 7.04 23.59 -0.89
N GLY A 55 7.76 24.32 -1.73
CA GLY A 55 8.32 23.80 -3.00
C GLY A 55 9.17 22.53 -2.88
N ALA A 56 10.05 22.45 -1.88
CA ALA A 56 10.86 21.25 -1.65
C ALA A 56 10.00 20.03 -1.24
N ALA A 57 8.99 20.24 -0.40
CA ALA A 57 8.05 19.18 -0.01
C ALA A 57 7.20 18.72 -1.19
N LEU A 58 6.79 19.64 -2.07
CA LEU A 58 6.07 19.29 -3.31
C LEU A 58 6.89 18.36 -4.21
N GLY A 59 8.20 18.59 -4.35
CA GLY A 59 9.08 17.70 -5.12
C GLY A 59 9.10 16.27 -4.59
N TRP A 60 9.26 16.10 -3.26
CA TRP A 60 9.23 14.78 -2.62
C TRP A 60 7.86 14.12 -2.71
N LEU A 61 6.78 14.88 -2.51
CA LEU A 61 5.40 14.37 -2.64
C LEU A 61 5.07 13.97 -4.08
N ALA A 62 5.59 14.69 -5.08
CA ALA A 62 5.42 14.32 -6.49
C ALA A 62 6.13 13.00 -6.79
N LEU A 63 7.37 12.83 -6.33
CA LEU A 63 8.11 11.56 -6.48
C LEU A 63 7.38 10.41 -5.79
N ALA A 64 6.94 10.61 -4.54
CA ALA A 64 6.16 9.62 -3.80
C ALA A 64 4.84 9.27 -4.53
N GLY A 65 4.15 10.26 -5.09
CA GLY A 65 2.94 10.08 -5.89
C GLY A 65 3.18 9.25 -7.16
N LEU A 66 4.30 9.47 -7.86
CA LEU A 66 4.69 8.67 -9.03
C LEU A 66 4.95 7.21 -8.64
N MET A 67 5.69 6.98 -7.55
CA MET A 67 5.96 5.63 -7.03
C MET A 67 4.66 4.92 -6.62
N ASN A 68 3.78 5.63 -5.92
CA ASN A 68 2.47 5.13 -5.51
C ASN A 68 1.61 4.79 -6.73
N GLY A 69 1.55 5.66 -7.74
CA GLY A 69 0.78 5.42 -8.96
C GLY A 69 1.26 4.19 -9.73
N ALA A 70 2.58 4.05 -9.92
CA ALA A 70 3.16 2.89 -10.57
C ALA A 70 2.87 1.58 -9.80
N GLY A 71 3.05 1.60 -8.47
CA GLY A 71 2.72 0.46 -7.61
C GLY A 71 1.23 0.11 -7.64
N LEU A 72 0.35 1.11 -7.59
CA LEU A 72 -1.10 0.93 -7.63
C LEU A 72 -1.56 0.28 -8.94
N VAL A 73 -0.97 0.65 -10.08
CA VAL A 73 -1.28 0.00 -11.37
C VAL A 73 -0.95 -1.48 -11.31
N VAL A 74 0.28 -1.83 -10.92
CA VAL A 74 0.73 -3.23 -10.86
C VAL A 74 -0.10 -4.03 -9.84
N PHE A 75 -0.38 -3.44 -8.68
CA PHE A 75 -1.13 -4.10 -7.62
C PHE A 75 -2.61 -4.31 -7.98
N HIS A 76 -3.24 -3.35 -8.66
CA HIS A 76 -4.60 -3.52 -9.21
C HIS A 76 -4.67 -4.65 -10.24
N LEU A 77 -3.70 -4.72 -11.14
CA LEU A 77 -3.61 -5.80 -12.14
C LEU A 77 -3.52 -7.17 -11.45
N LEU A 78 -2.68 -7.29 -10.42
CA LEU A 78 -2.59 -8.52 -9.62
C LEU A 78 -3.91 -8.82 -8.90
N ALA A 79 -4.46 -7.86 -8.15
CA ALA A 79 -5.68 -8.07 -7.35
C ALA A 79 -6.89 -8.52 -8.19
N THR A 80 -6.98 -8.03 -9.42
CA THR A 80 -8.08 -8.34 -10.36
C THR A 80 -7.83 -9.58 -11.22
N ASP A 81 -6.62 -10.13 -11.23
CA ASP A 81 -6.30 -11.36 -11.96
C ASP A 81 -6.96 -12.57 -11.27
N ARG A 82 -7.84 -13.25 -12.00
CA ARG A 82 -8.57 -14.43 -11.48
C ARG A 82 -7.74 -15.70 -11.47
N SER A 83 -6.60 -15.72 -12.15
CA SER A 83 -5.68 -16.87 -12.17
C SER A 83 -4.82 -16.98 -10.91
N ILE A 84 -4.75 -15.91 -10.10
CA ILE A 84 -3.97 -15.88 -8.87
C ILE A 84 -4.84 -16.04 -7.62
N GLU A 85 -4.27 -16.68 -6.61
CA GLU A 85 -4.86 -16.78 -5.27
C GLU A 85 -4.60 -15.47 -4.50
N VAL A 86 -5.63 -14.61 -4.42
CA VAL A 86 -5.51 -13.31 -3.72
C VAL A 86 -5.21 -13.45 -2.23
N SER A 87 -5.68 -14.52 -1.58
CA SER A 87 -5.37 -14.83 -0.18
C SER A 87 -3.87 -15.11 0.07
N ALA A 88 -3.11 -15.47 -0.97
CA ALA A 88 -1.67 -15.67 -0.89
C ALA A 88 -0.90 -14.43 -1.40
N VAL A 89 -1.28 -13.92 -2.58
CA VAL A 89 -0.50 -12.89 -3.27
C VAL A 89 -0.63 -11.52 -2.61
N VAL A 90 -1.84 -11.10 -2.22
CA VAL A 90 -2.03 -9.77 -1.62
C VAL A 90 -1.27 -9.63 -0.30
N PRO A 91 -1.36 -10.57 0.66
CA PRO A 91 -0.54 -10.51 1.87
C PRO A 91 0.96 -10.54 1.60
N ALA A 92 1.42 -11.26 0.57
CA ALA A 92 2.82 -11.29 0.19
C ALA A 92 3.31 -9.91 -0.30
N VAL A 93 2.49 -9.22 -1.12
CA VAL A 93 2.78 -7.85 -1.59
C VAL A 93 2.82 -6.87 -0.41
N ASP A 94 1.79 -6.87 0.44
CA ASP A 94 1.74 -5.97 1.60
C ASP A 94 2.93 -6.20 2.54
N THR A 95 3.31 -7.46 2.74
CA THR A 95 4.47 -7.77 3.58
C THR A 95 5.79 -7.33 2.93
N ALA A 96 5.94 -7.48 1.60
CA ALA A 96 7.10 -6.93 0.89
C ALA A 96 7.19 -5.40 1.05
N MET A 97 6.06 -4.69 1.00
CA MET A 97 6.00 -3.25 1.27
C MET A 97 6.43 -2.91 2.72
N LEU A 98 5.99 -3.70 3.71
CA LEU A 98 6.42 -3.53 5.10
C LEU A 98 7.93 -3.72 5.27
N LEU A 99 8.51 -4.72 4.61
CA LEU A 99 9.95 -4.99 4.65
C LEU A 99 10.75 -3.85 4.03
N VAL A 100 10.33 -3.34 2.86
CA VAL A 100 10.95 -2.18 2.21
C VAL A 100 10.86 -0.94 3.11
N THR A 101 9.71 -0.71 3.74
CA THR A 101 9.51 0.43 4.65
C THR A 101 10.40 0.33 5.88
N ALA A 102 10.50 -0.87 6.49
CA ALA A 102 11.36 -1.10 7.64
C ALA A 102 12.84 -0.90 7.30
N ALA A 103 13.29 -1.44 6.16
CA ALA A 103 14.65 -1.25 5.68
C ALA A 103 14.96 0.21 5.35
N GLY A 104 14.03 0.91 4.69
CA GLY A 104 14.13 2.35 4.39
C GLY A 104 14.18 3.21 5.66
N GLY A 105 13.36 2.90 6.67
CA GLY A 105 13.39 3.52 8.00
C GLY A 105 14.79 3.49 8.63
N ILE A 106 15.39 2.31 8.62
CA ILE A 106 16.75 2.09 9.16
C ILE A 106 17.79 2.82 8.31
N ALA A 107 17.76 2.66 6.99
CA ALA A 107 18.82 3.13 6.10
C ALA A 107 18.79 4.64 5.84
N LEU A 108 17.60 5.22 5.65
CA LEU A 108 17.44 6.62 5.22
C LEU A 108 17.21 7.57 6.39
N PHE A 109 16.60 7.09 7.48
CA PHE A 109 16.24 7.91 8.64
C PHE A 109 17.01 7.54 9.91
N GLY A 110 17.94 6.57 9.82
CA GLY A 110 18.80 6.19 10.94
C GLY A 110 18.06 5.51 12.10
N GLU A 111 16.90 4.92 11.84
CA GLU A 111 16.16 4.21 12.89
C GLU A 111 16.94 3.01 13.42
N ALA A 112 16.92 2.81 14.74
CA ALA A 112 17.56 1.65 15.35
C ALA A 112 16.87 0.34 14.95
N LEU A 113 17.68 -0.66 14.56
CA LEU A 113 17.26 -2.05 14.45
C LEU A 113 17.30 -2.71 15.83
N THR A 114 16.16 -2.68 16.53
CA THR A 114 16.01 -3.36 17.82
C THR A 114 15.77 -4.84 17.62
N LEU A 115 16.01 -5.65 18.67
CA LEU A 115 15.68 -7.07 18.66
C LEU A 115 14.20 -7.31 18.32
N GLN A 116 13.30 -6.47 18.86
CA GLN A 116 11.87 -6.56 18.58
C GLN A 116 11.54 -6.32 17.10
N LYS A 117 12.17 -5.32 16.45
CA LYS A 117 12.01 -5.09 15.01
C LYS A 117 12.55 -6.27 14.20
N GLY A 118 13.71 -6.81 14.59
CA GLY A 118 14.30 -8.00 13.96
C GLY A 118 13.39 -9.23 14.03
N LEU A 119 12.83 -9.51 15.21
CA LEU A 119 11.86 -10.60 15.40
C LEU A 119 10.59 -10.38 14.58
N GLY A 120 10.05 -9.15 14.56
CA GLY A 120 8.90 -8.81 13.73
C GLY A 120 9.14 -9.04 12.24
N ILE A 121 10.28 -8.59 11.73
CA ILE A 121 10.70 -8.84 10.33
C ILE A 121 10.80 -10.34 10.04
N ALA A 122 11.42 -11.11 10.95
CA ALA A 122 11.52 -12.56 10.80
C ALA A 122 10.13 -13.25 10.79
N SER A 123 9.20 -12.82 11.64
CA SER A 123 7.84 -13.33 11.68
C SER A 123 7.06 -13.00 10.40
N LEU A 124 7.24 -11.81 9.84
CA LEU A 124 6.66 -11.42 8.55
C LEU A 124 7.15 -12.32 7.42
N LEU A 125 8.47 -12.56 7.34
CA LEU A 125 9.07 -13.45 6.34
C LEU A 125 8.56 -14.89 6.48
N LEU A 126 8.46 -15.40 7.71
CA LEU A 126 7.89 -16.72 7.98
C LEU A 126 6.42 -16.79 7.55
N GLY A 127 5.63 -15.76 7.86
CA GLY A 127 4.23 -15.67 7.47
C GLY A 127 4.02 -15.79 5.96
N ILE A 128 4.75 -15.01 5.15
CA ILE A 128 4.69 -15.15 3.69
C ILE A 128 5.12 -16.55 3.24
N ALA A 129 6.19 -17.10 3.83
CA ALA A 129 6.70 -18.41 3.45
C ALA A 129 5.68 -19.54 3.69
N LEU A 130 4.77 -19.36 4.66
CA LEU A 130 3.68 -20.29 4.96
C LEU A 130 2.43 -20.05 4.10
N LEU A 131 2.18 -18.81 3.66
CA LEU A 131 1.04 -18.43 2.81
C LEU A 131 1.27 -18.71 1.31
N ARG A 132 2.12 -19.69 0.97
CA ARG A 132 2.38 -20.03 -0.44
C ARG A 132 1.08 -20.51 -1.11
N PRO A 133 0.84 -20.16 -2.39
CA PRO A 133 -0.31 -20.67 -3.13
C PRO A 133 -0.34 -22.20 -3.06
N GLY A 134 -1.53 -22.77 -2.87
CA GLY A 134 -1.71 -24.21 -2.98
C GLY A 134 -1.30 -24.69 -4.38
N ALA A 135 -0.56 -25.79 -4.45
CA ALA A 135 -0.24 -26.46 -5.71
C ALA A 135 -1.50 -27.00 -6.40
#